data_AF-A0A443YKC2-F1
#
_entry.id   AF-A0A443YKC2-F1
#
_cell.length_a   1.000
_cell.length_b   1.000
_cell.length_c   1.000
_cell.angle_alpha   90.00
_cell.angle_beta   90.00
_cell.angle_gamma   90.00
#
_symmetry.space_group_name_H-M   'P 1'
#
loop_
_entity.id
_entity.type
_entity.pdbx_description
1 polymer ?
#
loop_
_entity_poly.entity_id
_entity_poly.type
_entity_poly.pdbx_seq_one_letter_code
_entity_poly.pdbx_strand_id
1 'polypeptide(L)'
;MPSLSDHPDRHVVIDRREGHYLAFPDVIRARDGRLIVIYNEADKHVRPTRRVLVVKISEDNGHTWSRIIYPDSPRSHSPRLHRFGNASLLISDSSRIFHTSRNNGDTWNPFPATGLTHDMHDRIMNLGNNVWLTTGHKHVGQEEHPAIRQPPTEQIVFRSADQGHTWEQISVLAAHRNLVLCEASMTRLPDGRILALMRENSFVFEPMYLCISEDDGASWSDPVPTPLMGHRPTMGQISDGRLLVTYRNVGPDWGTCAWLGTADELMSGFRVHGRAVDPANPIFTPEGMHVSNEAGKLSVVRYALRPMTDPRTATARLEAEIRVDAADKNGCGLRLGTWWRLYPDRMVPDVEDGQPVPLPPGRFNTIRLEYAAGKVMLHVNNELCTEINVPADHAETRPVMFGAPYPFEDNMADCTWRRVSLNIIEPAYRREYAWNWNAGDGLPDQWVQDHILELRNARHAAAPDFGYSGWTELDDGKFFCAYHHGDALAADYEALLSAFVAGTWFTLDDFRQG
;
A
#
# COMPACT_ATOMS: atom_id res chain seq x y z
N MET A 1 -3.44 -7.43 -14.35
CA MET A 1 -2.32 -7.99 -13.59
C MET A 1 -2.68 -9.44 -13.31
N PRO A 2 -1.73 -10.39 -13.23
CA PRO A 2 -2.02 -11.74 -12.77
C PRO A 2 -2.84 -11.69 -11.48
N SER A 3 -3.92 -12.46 -11.41
CA SER A 3 -4.83 -12.45 -10.27
C SER A 3 -5.23 -13.85 -9.89
N LEU A 4 -5.20 -14.11 -8.58
CA LEU A 4 -5.74 -15.33 -7.99
C LEU A 4 -7.15 -15.13 -7.44
N SER A 5 -7.70 -13.91 -7.47
CA SER A 5 -8.97 -13.55 -6.80
C SER A 5 -10.14 -14.47 -7.13
N ASP A 6 -10.24 -14.89 -8.39
CA ASP A 6 -11.33 -15.73 -8.90
C ASP A 6 -10.97 -17.24 -8.94
N HIS A 7 -9.87 -17.65 -8.30
CA HIS A 7 -9.45 -19.04 -8.19
C HIS A 7 -9.80 -19.61 -6.80
N PRO A 8 -11.01 -20.13 -6.58
CA PRO A 8 -11.47 -20.55 -5.25
C PRO A 8 -10.59 -21.61 -4.59
N ASP A 9 -10.00 -22.52 -5.38
CA ASP A 9 -9.09 -23.56 -4.88
C ASP A 9 -7.76 -23.02 -4.33
N ARG A 10 -7.49 -21.73 -4.56
CA ARG A 10 -6.29 -21.03 -4.07
C ARG A 10 -6.54 -20.29 -2.75
N HIS A 11 -7.76 -20.34 -2.22
CA HIS A 11 -8.15 -19.59 -1.04
C HIS A 11 -8.73 -20.47 0.06
N VAL A 12 -8.55 -20.03 1.31
CA VAL A 12 -9.15 -20.66 2.48
C VAL A 12 -9.61 -19.59 3.47
N VAL A 13 -10.75 -19.82 4.10
CA VAL A 13 -11.17 -19.05 5.27
C VAL A 13 -10.49 -19.67 6.49
N ILE A 14 -9.60 -18.92 7.12
CA ILE A 14 -8.89 -19.34 8.34
C ILE A 14 -9.82 -19.19 9.54
N ASP A 15 -10.48 -18.04 9.68
CA ASP A 15 -11.49 -17.76 10.71
C ASP A 15 -12.45 -16.68 10.22
N ARG A 16 -13.75 -16.96 10.28
CA ARG A 16 -14.85 -16.00 10.05
C ARG A 16 -15.91 -16.25 11.12
N ARG A 17 -16.28 -15.21 11.86
CA ARG A 17 -17.29 -15.29 12.92
C ARG A 17 -18.15 -14.03 12.89
N GLU A 18 -19.45 -14.22 12.93
CA GLU A 18 -20.42 -13.13 12.97
C GLU A 18 -20.20 -12.24 14.21
N GLY A 19 -20.29 -10.92 14.04
CA GLY A 19 -20.11 -9.95 15.13
C GLY A 19 -18.66 -9.74 15.58
N HIS A 20 -17.68 -10.28 14.86
CA HIS A 20 -16.26 -10.11 15.16
C HIS A 20 -15.50 -9.41 14.03
N TYR A 21 -14.61 -8.50 14.42
CA TYR A 21 -13.62 -7.92 13.54
C TYR A 21 -12.29 -8.65 13.73
N LEU A 22 -11.91 -9.47 12.74
CA LEU A 22 -10.67 -10.26 12.77
C LEU A 22 -9.63 -9.64 11.86
N ALA A 23 -8.46 -9.28 12.40
CA ALA A 23 -7.48 -8.50 11.66
C ALA A 23 -6.02 -8.75 12.08
N PHE A 24 -5.10 -8.19 11.30
CA PHE A 24 -3.66 -8.16 11.59
C PHE A 24 -3.02 -9.55 11.72
N PRO A 25 -3.27 -10.47 10.78
CA PRO A 25 -2.66 -11.79 10.86
C PRO A 25 -1.16 -11.76 10.57
N ASP A 26 -0.47 -12.74 11.14
CA ASP A 26 0.85 -13.19 10.71
C ASP A 26 0.89 -14.72 10.73
N VAL A 27 1.68 -15.33 9.86
CA VAL A 27 1.78 -16.78 9.72
C VAL A 27 3.22 -17.23 9.57
N ILE A 28 3.56 -18.33 10.23
CA ILE A 28 4.83 -19.03 10.04
C ILE A 28 4.60 -20.53 9.88
N ARG A 29 5.57 -21.20 9.27
CA ARG A 29 5.70 -22.64 9.31
C ARG A 29 6.61 -23.08 10.47
N ALA A 30 6.04 -23.79 11.43
CA ALA A 30 6.77 -24.41 12.53
C ALA A 30 7.67 -25.54 12.01
N ARG A 31 8.59 -26.01 12.85
CA ARG A 31 9.59 -27.01 12.43
C ARG A 31 8.97 -28.38 12.17
N ASP A 32 7.92 -28.75 12.88
CA ASP A 32 7.16 -29.99 12.66
C ASP A 32 6.26 -29.91 11.41
N GLY A 33 6.36 -28.83 10.64
CA GLY A 33 5.65 -28.63 9.39
C GLY A 33 4.27 -27.98 9.55
N ARG A 34 3.77 -27.84 10.77
CA ARG A 34 2.49 -27.18 11.04
C ARG A 34 2.56 -25.70 10.69
N LEU A 35 1.46 -25.15 10.17
CA LEU A 35 1.31 -23.71 10.04
C LEU A 35 0.70 -23.16 11.32
N ILE A 36 1.21 -22.02 11.78
CA ILE A 36 0.68 -21.30 12.92
C ILE A 36 0.34 -19.91 12.44
N VAL A 37 -0.92 -19.53 12.59
CA VAL A 37 -1.40 -18.17 12.33
C VAL A 37 -1.77 -17.52 13.66
N ILE A 38 -1.38 -16.27 13.80
CA ILE A 38 -1.89 -15.40 14.86
C ILE A 38 -2.62 -14.23 14.26
N TYR A 39 -3.56 -13.66 14.99
CA TYR A 39 -4.31 -12.46 14.59
C TYR A 39 -5.02 -11.85 15.80
N ASN A 40 -5.68 -10.72 15.56
CA ASN A 40 -6.53 -10.06 16.53
C ASN A 40 -7.99 -10.37 16.32
N GLU A 41 -8.70 -10.63 17.42
CA GLU A 41 -10.14 -10.53 17.51
C GLU A 41 -10.51 -9.22 18.22
N ALA A 42 -11.38 -8.43 17.61
CA ALA A 42 -11.92 -7.19 18.16
C ALA A 42 -13.41 -7.03 17.86
N ASP A 43 -14.05 -6.03 18.48
CA ASP A 43 -15.41 -5.58 18.16
C ASP A 43 -15.47 -4.65 16.95
N LYS A 44 -14.35 -3.98 16.61
CA LYS A 44 -14.23 -3.04 15.47
C LYS A 44 -12.78 -2.72 15.14
N HIS A 45 -12.56 -2.11 13.98
CA HIS A 45 -11.22 -1.69 13.56
C HIS A 45 -10.63 -0.57 14.43
N VAL A 46 -11.35 0.55 14.54
CA VAL A 46 -10.85 1.78 15.18
C VAL A 46 -11.34 1.88 16.62
N ARG A 47 -10.39 2.06 17.55
CA ARG A 47 -10.64 2.20 19.00
C ARG A 47 -11.60 1.13 19.55
N PRO A 48 -11.25 -0.16 19.38
CA PRO A 48 -12.07 -1.24 19.90
C PRO A 48 -12.22 -1.17 21.42
N THR A 49 -13.33 -1.67 21.94
CA THR A 49 -13.52 -1.85 23.39
C THR A 49 -12.81 -3.09 23.92
N ARG A 50 -12.59 -4.07 23.04
CA ARG A 50 -11.87 -5.32 23.33
C ARG A 50 -10.99 -5.68 22.13
N ARG A 51 -9.74 -6.04 22.39
CA ARG A 51 -8.87 -6.64 21.39
C ARG A 51 -7.98 -7.71 22.02
N VAL A 52 -8.13 -8.94 21.56
CA VAL A 52 -7.42 -10.10 22.10
C VAL A 52 -6.58 -10.79 21.04
N LEU A 53 -5.53 -11.48 21.48
CA LEU A 53 -4.66 -12.29 20.64
C LEU A 53 -5.30 -13.67 20.41
N VAL A 54 -5.32 -14.11 19.17
CA VAL A 54 -5.82 -15.42 18.76
C VAL A 54 -4.73 -16.18 18.04
N VAL A 55 -4.66 -17.49 18.28
CA VAL A 55 -3.80 -18.45 17.58
C VAL A 55 -4.65 -19.58 16.99
N LYS A 56 -4.37 -19.97 15.75
CA LYS A 56 -4.85 -21.22 15.14
C LYS A 56 -3.70 -21.98 14.50
N ILE A 57 -3.84 -23.30 14.43
CA ILE A 57 -2.82 -24.22 13.92
C ILE A 57 -3.42 -25.03 12.77
N SER A 58 -2.65 -25.26 11.72
CA SER A 58 -2.98 -26.18 10.63
C SER A 58 -1.92 -27.27 10.51
N GLU A 59 -2.38 -28.51 10.33
CA GLU A 59 -1.53 -29.71 10.16
C GLU A 59 -1.45 -30.16 8.70
N ASP A 60 -2.18 -29.50 7.81
CA ASP A 60 -2.39 -29.87 6.41
C ASP A 60 -2.10 -28.67 5.49
N ASN A 61 -1.01 -27.95 5.75
CA ASN A 61 -0.55 -26.82 4.91
C ASN A 61 -1.59 -25.71 4.69
N GLY A 62 -2.47 -25.48 5.67
CA GLY A 62 -3.45 -24.40 5.69
C GLY A 62 -4.85 -24.80 5.22
N HIS A 63 -5.08 -26.06 4.83
CA HIS A 63 -6.37 -26.50 4.32
C HIS A 63 -7.45 -26.55 5.41
N THR A 64 -7.08 -26.97 6.61
CA THR A 64 -7.95 -26.93 7.79
C THR A 64 -7.24 -26.29 8.97
N TRP A 65 -8.03 -25.76 9.91
CA TRP A 65 -7.52 -25.01 11.06
C TRP A 65 -8.15 -25.50 12.36
N SER A 66 -7.33 -25.58 13.40
CA SER A 66 -7.71 -25.99 14.75
C SER A 66 -8.81 -25.11 15.34
N ARG A 67 -9.36 -25.53 16.48
CA ARG A 67 -10.07 -24.59 17.37
C ARG A 67 -9.18 -23.43 17.79
N ILE A 68 -9.81 -22.35 18.22
CA ILE A 68 -9.12 -21.15 18.72
C ILE A 68 -8.31 -21.48 19.98
N ILE A 69 -7.07 -20.99 20.01
CA ILE A 69 -6.23 -20.91 21.20
C ILE A 69 -6.10 -19.43 21.57
N TYR A 70 -6.37 -19.11 22.85
CA TYR A 70 -6.16 -17.77 23.41
C TYR A 70 -4.91 -17.81 24.30
N PRO A 71 -3.76 -17.27 23.85
CA PRO A 71 -2.64 -17.02 24.74
C PRO A 71 -3.08 -16.07 25.86
N ASP A 72 -2.53 -16.25 27.06
CA ASP A 72 -2.80 -15.35 28.18
C ASP A 72 -2.24 -13.95 27.87
N SER A 73 -3.13 -13.04 27.49
CA SER A 73 -2.79 -11.68 27.08
C SER A 73 -3.92 -10.72 27.44
N PRO A 74 -3.66 -9.64 28.19
CA PRO A 74 -4.70 -8.69 28.59
C PRO A 74 -5.17 -7.81 27.42
N ARG A 75 -4.36 -7.67 26.36
CA ARG A 75 -4.63 -6.85 25.18
C ARG A 75 -3.68 -7.25 24.06
N SER A 76 -4.07 -6.98 22.82
CA SER A 76 -3.21 -7.17 21.65
C SER A 76 -3.47 -6.06 20.63
N HIS A 77 -2.56 -5.80 19.69
CA HIS A 77 -2.84 -4.88 18.59
C HIS A 77 -2.28 -5.30 17.24
N SER A 78 -0.99 -5.60 17.15
CA SER A 78 -0.35 -5.96 15.87
C SER A 78 0.71 -7.00 16.15
N PRO A 79 0.28 -8.23 16.44
CA PRO A 79 1.19 -9.26 16.85
C PRO A 79 1.98 -9.78 15.63
N ARG A 80 3.22 -10.21 15.85
CA ARG A 80 4.09 -10.79 14.82
C ARG A 80 4.67 -12.12 15.31
N LEU A 81 4.77 -13.09 14.41
CA LEU A 81 5.35 -14.41 14.69
C LEU A 81 6.81 -14.47 14.29
N HIS A 82 7.61 -15.08 15.16
CA HIS A 82 9.03 -15.33 14.92
C HIS A 82 9.37 -16.78 15.23
N ARG A 83 10.28 -17.33 14.44
CA ARG A 83 10.91 -18.62 14.70
C ARG A 83 12.38 -18.39 15.04
N PHE A 84 12.79 -18.79 16.24
CA PHE A 84 14.18 -18.70 16.70
C PHE A 84 14.79 -20.09 16.86
N GLY A 85 15.91 -20.33 16.18
CA GLY A 85 16.65 -21.58 16.26
C GLY A 85 15.79 -22.82 15.99
N ASN A 86 16.03 -23.88 16.76
CA ASN A 86 15.57 -25.23 16.44
C ASN A 86 14.17 -25.60 16.97
N ALA A 87 13.54 -24.81 17.84
CA ALA A 87 12.22 -25.15 18.41
C ALA A 87 11.46 -23.99 19.09
N SER A 88 12.05 -22.79 19.18
CA SER A 88 11.43 -21.69 19.93
C SER A 88 10.63 -20.80 18.99
N LEU A 89 9.37 -20.57 19.34
CA LEU A 89 8.54 -19.55 18.71
C LEU A 89 8.38 -18.37 19.65
N LEU A 90 8.24 -17.19 19.07
CA LEU A 90 7.95 -15.96 19.79
C LEU A 90 6.79 -15.25 19.11
N ILE A 91 5.86 -14.73 19.90
CA ILE A 91 4.92 -13.69 19.49
C ILE A 91 5.42 -12.39 20.10
N SER A 92 5.69 -11.39 19.26
CA SER A 92 5.89 -10.01 19.71
C SER A 92 4.61 -9.21 19.46
N ASP A 93 4.27 -8.28 20.35
CA ASP A 93 3.05 -7.48 20.23
C ASP A 93 3.28 -6.04 20.69
N SER A 94 2.59 -5.09 20.08
CA SER A 94 2.56 -3.70 20.53
C SER A 94 1.92 -3.52 21.91
N SER A 95 1.20 -4.53 22.43
CA SER A 95 0.80 -4.58 23.84
C SER A 95 1.98 -4.58 24.81
N ARG A 96 3.20 -4.92 24.32
CA ARG A 96 4.45 -5.12 25.07
C ARG A 96 4.42 -6.34 25.99
N ILE A 97 3.48 -7.25 25.75
CA ILE A 97 3.47 -8.60 26.33
C ILE A 97 3.81 -9.55 25.19
N PHE A 98 4.97 -10.17 25.28
CA PHE A 98 5.45 -11.15 24.31
C PHE A 98 5.16 -12.56 24.81
N HIS A 99 5.12 -13.55 23.92
CA HIS A 99 4.83 -14.93 24.29
C HIS A 99 5.84 -15.88 23.68
N THR A 100 6.41 -16.78 24.49
CA THR A 100 7.28 -17.85 23.98
C THR A 100 6.55 -19.19 23.93
N SER A 101 6.84 -19.97 22.89
CA SER A 101 6.47 -21.38 22.82
C SER A 101 7.72 -22.23 22.57
N ARG A 102 7.82 -23.37 23.27
CA ARG A 102 8.91 -24.37 23.12
C ARG A 102 8.40 -25.72 22.60
N ASN A 103 7.12 -25.79 22.28
CA ASN A 103 6.39 -26.98 21.84
C ASN A 103 5.58 -26.65 20.58
N ASN A 104 6.22 -25.97 19.62
CA ASN A 104 5.65 -25.66 18.30
C ASN A 104 4.23 -25.04 18.35
N GLY A 105 3.99 -24.15 19.31
CA GLY A 105 2.75 -23.37 19.40
C GLY A 105 1.63 -23.99 20.22
N ASP A 106 1.84 -25.17 20.83
CA ASP A 106 0.82 -25.82 21.65
C ASP A 106 0.54 -25.03 22.95
N THR A 107 1.57 -24.46 23.57
CA THR A 107 1.44 -23.56 24.73
C THR A 107 2.30 -22.30 24.57
N TRP A 108 1.83 -21.22 25.18
CA TRP A 108 2.39 -19.87 25.07
C TRP A 108 2.58 -19.26 26.46
N ASN A 109 3.82 -18.92 26.81
CA ASN A 109 4.17 -18.32 28.10
C ASN A 109 4.42 -16.82 27.93
N PRO A 110 3.65 -15.94 28.60
CA PRO A 110 3.82 -14.50 28.48
C PRO A 110 5.04 -13.98 29.25
N PHE A 111 5.67 -12.93 28.74
CA PHE A 111 6.67 -12.13 29.45
C PHE A 111 6.59 -10.66 28.99
N PRO A 112 6.87 -9.68 29.87
CA PRO A 112 6.84 -8.28 29.49
C PRO A 112 8.10 -7.88 28.70
N ALA A 113 7.91 -7.03 27.68
CA ALA A 113 8.98 -6.32 26.99
C ALA A 113 8.99 -4.85 27.42
N THR A 114 10.14 -4.34 27.84
CA THR A 114 10.29 -2.97 28.36
C THR A 114 11.17 -2.12 27.43
N GLY A 115 10.99 -0.80 27.47
CA GLY A 115 11.79 0.15 26.66
C GLY A 115 11.28 0.41 25.24
N LEU A 116 10.32 -0.38 24.75
CA LEU A 116 9.61 -0.10 23.49
C LEU A 116 8.64 1.09 23.67
N THR A 117 9.03 2.27 23.20
CA THR A 117 8.27 3.52 23.35
C THR A 117 7.27 3.79 22.23
N HIS A 118 7.34 2.99 21.15
CA HIS A 118 6.54 3.09 19.94
C HIS A 118 5.61 1.88 19.81
N ASP A 119 4.67 1.92 18.87
CA ASP A 119 3.77 0.81 18.58
C ASP A 119 4.02 0.27 17.16
N MET A 120 3.24 -0.74 16.77
CA MET A 120 3.16 -1.30 15.42
C MET A 120 4.48 -1.93 14.97
N HIS A 121 5.02 -2.76 15.85
CA HIS A 121 6.34 -3.35 15.66
C HIS A 121 6.43 -4.23 14.42
N ASP A 122 7.59 -4.18 13.78
CA ASP A 122 7.95 -5.14 12.74
C ASP A 122 8.35 -6.50 13.34
N ARG A 123 8.57 -7.50 12.47
CA ARG A 123 9.20 -8.74 12.87
C ARG A 123 10.56 -8.52 13.51
N ILE A 124 10.87 -9.36 14.49
CA ILE A 124 12.15 -9.27 15.19
C ILE A 124 13.22 -9.90 14.30
N MET A 125 14.23 -9.11 13.97
CA MET A 125 15.40 -9.53 13.23
C MET A 125 16.50 -9.95 14.21
N ASN A 126 17.02 -11.16 14.06
CA ASN A 126 18.16 -11.63 14.84
C ASN A 126 19.46 -11.32 14.10
N LEU A 127 20.31 -10.47 14.69
CA LEU A 127 21.61 -10.11 14.11
C LEU A 127 22.73 -11.09 14.49
N GLY A 128 22.46 -12.02 15.42
CA GLY A 128 23.46 -12.91 16.03
C GLY A 128 23.83 -12.45 17.45
N ASN A 129 24.55 -13.30 18.19
CA ASN A 129 25.04 -13.01 19.55
C ASN A 129 23.96 -12.51 20.54
N ASN A 130 22.73 -13.02 20.43
CA ASN A 130 21.56 -12.57 21.19
C ASN A 130 21.15 -11.11 20.96
N VAL A 131 21.63 -10.47 19.90
CA VAL A 131 21.22 -9.11 19.51
C VAL A 131 20.02 -9.19 18.57
N TRP A 132 18.93 -8.57 18.98
CA TRP A 132 17.69 -8.48 18.21
C TRP A 132 17.38 -7.04 17.84
N LEU A 133 16.82 -6.83 16.66
CA LEU A 133 16.26 -5.56 16.22
C LEU A 133 14.76 -5.67 15.95
N THR A 134 14.05 -4.58 16.21
CA THR A 134 12.71 -4.35 15.67
C THR A 134 12.57 -2.86 15.40
N THR A 135 11.46 -2.46 14.78
CA THR A 135 11.13 -1.04 14.61
C THR A 135 9.77 -0.74 15.19
N GLY A 136 9.48 0.53 15.46
CA GLY A 136 8.15 0.98 15.88
C GLY A 136 7.84 2.38 15.36
N HIS A 137 6.56 2.64 15.19
CA HIS A 137 6.00 3.92 14.74
C HIS A 137 5.34 4.67 15.90
N LYS A 138 5.35 6.01 15.81
CA LYS A 138 4.53 6.89 16.65
C LYS A 138 4.18 8.18 15.92
N HIS A 139 2.96 8.68 16.16
CA HIS A 139 2.60 10.06 15.89
C HIS A 139 3.09 10.96 17.04
N VAL A 140 3.90 11.96 16.72
CA VAL A 140 4.54 12.89 17.65
C VAL A 140 3.71 14.17 17.74
N GLY A 141 3.38 14.58 18.96
CA GLY A 141 2.49 15.72 19.20
C GLY A 141 1.00 15.38 19.05
N GLN A 142 0.15 16.41 19.02
CA GLN A 142 -1.31 16.27 18.85
C GLN A 142 -1.84 17.09 17.67
N GLU A 143 -1.05 18.06 17.17
CA GLU A 143 -1.49 18.94 16.09
C GLU A 143 -1.28 18.28 14.73
N GLU A 144 -2.30 18.34 13.89
CA GLU A 144 -2.22 17.85 12.52
C GLU A 144 -1.39 18.79 11.65
N HIS A 145 -0.48 18.21 10.87
CA HIS A 145 0.30 18.96 9.90
C HIS A 145 -0.43 19.00 8.54
N PRO A 146 -0.70 20.17 7.94
CA PRO A 146 -1.48 20.31 6.70
C PRO A 146 -1.03 19.43 5.51
N ALA A 147 0.29 19.25 5.33
CA ALA A 147 0.85 18.43 4.25
C ALA A 147 0.52 16.93 4.34
N ILE A 148 0.12 16.43 5.51
CA ILE A 148 -0.15 14.99 5.77
C ILE A 148 -1.48 14.72 6.49
N ARG A 149 -2.20 15.77 6.93
CA ARG A 149 -3.50 15.74 7.64
C ARG A 149 -3.50 14.89 8.91
N GLN A 150 -2.33 14.78 9.53
CA GLN A 150 -2.05 13.91 10.66
C GLN A 150 -0.92 14.56 11.48
N PRO A 151 -0.76 14.24 12.78
CA PRO A 151 0.44 14.65 13.49
C PRO A 151 1.70 14.04 12.84
N PRO A 152 2.85 14.74 12.87
CA PRO A 152 4.11 14.21 12.36
C PRO A 152 4.41 12.82 12.89
N THR A 153 5.13 12.00 12.11
CA THR A 153 5.47 10.64 12.52
C THR A 153 6.96 10.44 12.61
N GLU A 154 7.35 9.57 13.54
CA GLU A 154 8.69 9.00 13.59
C GLU A 154 8.61 7.47 13.54
N GLN A 155 9.56 6.88 12.83
CA GLN A 155 9.84 5.44 12.81
C GLN A 155 11.19 5.23 13.48
N ILE A 156 11.23 4.43 14.54
CA ILE A 156 12.38 4.22 15.40
C ILE A 156 12.86 2.78 15.33
N VAL A 157 14.17 2.57 15.42
CA VAL A 157 14.78 1.24 15.59
C VAL A 157 15.06 0.97 17.05
N PHE A 158 14.68 -0.22 17.50
CA PHE A 158 14.96 -0.72 18.83
C PHE A 158 15.87 -1.93 18.78
N ARG A 159 16.76 -2.02 19.75
CA ARG A 159 17.69 -3.13 19.94
C ARG A 159 17.48 -3.80 21.28
N SER A 160 17.58 -5.12 21.32
CA SER A 160 17.62 -5.91 22.55
C SER A 160 18.86 -6.79 22.57
N ALA A 161 19.45 -6.98 23.75
CA ALA A 161 20.59 -7.87 23.98
C ALA A 161 20.26 -9.00 24.98
N ASP A 162 19.01 -9.11 25.41
CA ASP A 162 18.54 -10.02 26.46
C ASP A 162 17.31 -10.84 26.03
N GLN A 163 17.25 -11.17 24.73
CA GLN A 163 16.15 -11.95 24.15
C GLN A 163 14.78 -11.27 24.31
N GLY A 164 14.75 -9.95 24.13
CA GLY A 164 13.52 -9.17 24.00
C GLY A 164 12.87 -8.74 25.32
N HIS A 165 13.54 -8.90 26.46
CA HIS A 165 13.02 -8.43 27.75
C HIS A 165 13.19 -6.91 27.89
N THR A 166 14.35 -6.39 27.50
CA THR A 166 14.63 -4.95 27.46
C THR A 166 15.02 -4.52 26.05
N TRP A 167 14.57 -3.33 25.68
CA TRP A 167 14.80 -2.72 24.39
C TRP A 167 15.30 -1.29 24.56
N GLU A 168 16.36 -0.94 23.83
CA GLU A 168 16.89 0.42 23.73
C GLU A 168 16.57 1.00 22.36
N GLN A 169 16.21 2.27 22.30
CA GLN A 169 16.13 3.02 21.04
C GLN A 169 17.55 3.34 20.56
N ILE A 170 17.90 2.93 19.33
CA ILE A 170 19.26 3.11 18.80
C ILE A 170 19.34 4.16 17.69
N SER A 171 18.28 4.37 16.92
CA SER A 171 18.29 5.31 15.80
C SER A 171 16.88 5.72 15.38
N VAL A 172 16.80 6.85 14.66
CA VAL A 172 15.62 7.26 13.90
C VAL A 172 15.76 6.69 12.49
N LEU A 173 14.85 5.79 12.10
CA LEU A 173 14.80 5.23 10.75
C LEU A 173 14.19 6.25 9.77
N ALA A 174 13.12 6.94 10.17
CA ALA A 174 12.49 7.97 9.34
C ALA A 174 11.72 8.99 10.18
N ALA A 175 11.84 10.27 9.82
CA ALA A 175 11.03 11.37 10.35
C ALA A 175 10.96 12.50 9.31
N HIS A 176 9.96 12.46 8.44
CA HIS A 176 9.84 13.39 7.31
C HIS A 176 8.58 14.24 7.44
N ARG A 177 8.70 15.53 7.13
CA ARG A 177 7.61 16.50 7.27
C ARG A 177 6.37 16.17 6.43
N ASN A 178 6.61 15.76 5.18
CA ASN A 178 5.54 15.57 4.19
C ASN A 178 5.27 14.09 3.90
N LEU A 179 5.94 13.17 4.59
CA LEU A 179 5.69 11.74 4.44
C LEU A 179 5.31 11.15 5.78
N VAL A 180 4.33 10.26 5.77
CA VAL A 180 3.92 9.49 6.94
C VAL A 180 4.55 8.11 6.83
N LEU A 181 5.86 8.05 7.01
CA LEU A 181 6.62 6.80 6.94
C LEU A 181 6.46 6.02 8.24
N CYS A 182 5.83 4.84 8.14
CA CYS A 182 5.48 4.04 9.31
C CYS A 182 5.49 2.54 9.02
N GLU A 183 5.31 1.74 10.07
CA GLU A 183 5.03 0.30 9.99
C GLU A 183 6.02 -0.43 9.06
N ALA A 184 7.31 -0.21 9.30
CA ALA A 184 8.38 -0.76 8.46
C ALA A 184 8.37 -2.30 8.45
N SER A 185 8.87 -2.87 7.36
CA SER A 185 9.25 -4.28 7.26
C SER A 185 10.72 -4.39 6.90
N MET A 186 11.50 -5.03 7.76
CA MET A 186 12.94 -5.16 7.64
C MET A 186 13.35 -6.51 7.07
N THR A 187 14.39 -6.53 6.24
CA THR A 187 15.03 -7.76 5.76
C THR A 187 16.54 -7.55 5.73
N ARG A 188 17.29 -8.47 6.35
CA ARG A 188 18.75 -8.48 6.29
C ARG A 188 19.18 -9.27 5.06
N LEU A 189 20.04 -8.67 4.25
CA LEU A 189 20.63 -9.30 3.07
C LEU A 189 21.87 -10.12 3.45
N PRO A 190 22.33 -11.04 2.58
CA PRO A 190 23.52 -11.86 2.84
C PRO A 190 24.81 -11.06 2.98
N ASP A 191 24.88 -9.86 2.40
CA ASP A 191 26.01 -8.93 2.52
C ASP A 191 26.02 -8.12 3.82
N GLY A 192 25.04 -8.34 4.70
CA GLY A 192 24.92 -7.69 6.00
C GLY A 192 24.04 -6.43 5.99
N ARG A 193 23.73 -5.87 4.82
CA ARG A 193 22.83 -4.70 4.72
C ARG A 193 21.43 -5.03 5.25
N ILE A 194 20.79 -4.05 5.88
CA ILE A 194 19.39 -4.14 6.30
C ILE A 194 18.56 -3.22 5.42
N LEU A 195 17.57 -3.79 4.73
CA LEU A 195 16.54 -3.05 4.02
C LEU A 195 15.35 -2.82 4.95
N ALA A 196 14.78 -1.62 4.94
CA ALA A 196 13.52 -1.30 5.61
C ALA A 196 12.53 -0.68 4.62
N LEU A 197 11.47 -1.43 4.30
CA LEU A 197 10.37 -0.98 3.44
C LEU A 197 9.23 -0.44 4.31
N MET A 198 8.83 0.80 4.11
CA MET A 198 7.87 1.50 4.97
C MET A 198 6.57 1.81 4.24
N ARG A 199 5.46 1.66 4.96
CA ARG A 199 4.17 2.24 4.57
C ARG A 199 4.35 3.76 4.47
N GLU A 200 3.77 4.36 3.44
CA GLU A 200 3.50 5.80 3.40
C GLU A 200 1.99 6.00 3.61
N ASN A 201 1.61 6.78 4.61
CA ASN A 201 0.23 6.89 5.06
C ASN A 201 -0.39 8.30 4.93
N SER A 202 0.09 9.13 4.01
CA SER A 202 -0.48 10.47 3.77
C SER A 202 -1.77 10.45 2.94
N PHE A 203 -2.09 9.30 2.32
CA PHE A 203 -3.23 9.10 1.42
C PHE A 203 -3.21 10.02 0.20
N VAL A 204 -2.03 10.30 -0.34
CA VAL A 204 -1.83 11.12 -1.56
C VAL A 204 -1.22 10.33 -2.73
N PHE A 205 -1.31 9.00 -2.67
CA PHE A 205 -0.71 8.06 -3.64
C PHE A 205 0.82 8.11 -3.71
N GLU A 206 1.48 8.48 -2.62
CA GLU A 206 2.91 8.21 -2.47
C GLU A 206 3.14 6.69 -2.43
N PRO A 207 4.26 6.19 -2.98
CA PRO A 207 4.60 4.79 -2.88
C PRO A 207 5.10 4.45 -1.48
N MET A 208 5.32 3.16 -1.21
CA MET A 208 6.19 2.76 -0.11
C MET A 208 7.61 3.27 -0.35
N TYR A 209 8.34 3.51 0.72
CA TYR A 209 9.72 4.00 0.68
C TYR A 209 10.68 3.00 1.31
N LEU A 210 11.86 2.86 0.72
CA LEU A 210 12.92 1.99 1.20
C LEU A 210 14.06 2.82 1.81
N CYS A 211 14.55 2.41 2.97
CA CYS A 211 15.85 2.86 3.52
C CYS A 211 16.79 1.67 3.67
N ILE A 212 18.10 1.95 3.64
CA ILE A 212 19.17 0.96 3.82
C ILE A 212 20.00 1.34 5.04
N SER A 213 20.32 0.36 5.87
CA SER A 213 21.37 0.45 6.88
C SER A 213 22.53 -0.49 6.52
N GLU A 214 23.75 0.01 6.68
CA GLU A 214 25.00 -0.73 6.49
C GLU A 214 25.72 -1.01 7.82
N ASP A 215 25.13 -0.57 8.94
CA ASP A 215 25.73 -0.56 10.27
C ASP A 215 24.79 -1.14 11.34
N ASP A 216 24.09 -2.22 10.98
CA ASP A 216 23.19 -2.97 11.86
C ASP A 216 22.12 -2.06 12.53
N GLY A 217 21.56 -1.13 11.76
CA GLY A 217 20.46 -0.25 12.14
C GLY A 217 20.86 0.99 12.93
N ALA A 218 22.16 1.28 13.09
CA ALA A 218 22.62 2.48 13.81
C ALA A 218 22.40 3.77 12.99
N SER A 219 22.47 3.71 11.67
CA SER A 219 22.12 4.78 10.75
C SER A 219 21.42 4.26 9.49
N TRP A 220 20.78 5.17 8.76
CA TRP A 220 19.95 4.85 7.60
C TRP A 220 20.16 5.85 6.48
N SER A 221 20.05 5.37 5.23
CA SER A 221 20.01 6.22 4.04
C SER A 221 18.76 7.10 4.01
N ASP A 222 18.79 8.13 3.16
CA ASP A 222 17.56 8.84 2.79
C ASP A 222 16.54 7.86 2.16
N PRO A 223 15.22 8.09 2.35
CA PRO A 223 14.18 7.22 1.83
C PRO A 223 14.08 7.32 0.31
N VAL A 224 14.16 6.16 -0.36
CA VAL A 224 14.01 6.03 -1.82
C VAL A 224 12.60 5.54 -2.15
N PRO A 225 11.86 6.20 -3.06
CA PRO A 225 10.53 5.73 -3.47
C PRO A 225 10.62 4.40 -4.22
N THR A 226 9.68 3.50 -3.96
CA THR A 226 9.60 2.20 -4.62
C THR A 226 8.53 2.19 -5.72
N PRO A 227 8.46 1.15 -6.57
CA PRO A 227 7.37 1.04 -7.55
C PRO A 227 6.04 0.59 -6.91
N LEU A 228 6.01 0.29 -5.61
CA LEU A 228 4.88 -0.33 -4.93
C LEU A 228 4.06 0.68 -4.15
N MET A 229 2.76 0.76 -4.42
CA MET A 229 1.82 1.60 -3.69
C MET A 229 1.05 0.77 -2.68
N GLY A 230 1.56 0.74 -1.44
CA GLY A 230 1.09 -0.22 -0.46
C GLY A 230 1.17 0.24 0.98
N HIS A 231 0.37 -0.40 1.82
CA HIS A 231 0.49 -0.31 3.27
C HIS A 231 0.83 -1.69 3.84
N ARG A 232 1.48 -1.70 5.01
CA ARG A 232 1.89 -2.92 5.73
C ARG A 232 2.62 -3.92 4.85
N PRO A 233 3.78 -3.50 4.28
CA PRO A 233 4.64 -4.47 3.62
C PRO A 233 5.02 -5.59 4.59
N THR A 234 5.17 -6.79 4.05
CA THR A 234 5.85 -7.90 4.71
C THR A 234 6.87 -8.44 3.73
N MET A 235 8.10 -7.97 3.90
CA MET A 235 9.24 -8.27 3.05
C MET A 235 10.04 -9.43 3.65
N GLY A 236 10.53 -10.30 2.79
CA GLY A 236 11.49 -11.34 3.15
C GLY A 236 12.23 -11.84 1.91
N GLN A 237 13.46 -12.29 2.11
CA GLN A 237 14.25 -12.91 1.06
C GLN A 237 13.86 -14.39 0.91
N ILE A 238 13.59 -14.82 -0.31
CA ILE A 238 13.35 -16.24 -0.64
C ILE A 238 14.65 -16.95 -1.01
N SER A 239 14.58 -18.28 -1.15
CA SER A 239 15.75 -19.15 -1.35
C SER A 239 16.63 -18.82 -2.56
N ASP A 240 16.05 -18.23 -3.62
CA ASP A 240 16.79 -17.82 -4.82
C ASP A 240 17.43 -16.41 -4.72
N GLY A 241 17.31 -15.75 -3.57
CA GLY A 241 17.89 -14.45 -3.28
C GLY A 241 16.99 -13.25 -3.62
N ARG A 242 15.86 -13.45 -4.30
CA ARG A 242 14.87 -12.38 -4.52
C ARG A 242 14.13 -12.02 -3.24
N LEU A 243 13.53 -10.84 -3.23
CA LEU A 243 12.64 -10.33 -2.20
C LEU A 243 11.20 -10.63 -2.61
N LEU A 244 10.46 -11.27 -1.71
CA LEU A 244 9.02 -11.40 -1.77
C LEU A 244 8.41 -10.37 -0.80
N VAL A 245 7.52 -9.53 -1.33
CA VAL A 245 6.81 -8.50 -0.57
C VAL A 245 5.32 -8.72 -0.73
N THR A 246 4.62 -9.04 0.36
CA THR A 246 3.15 -8.99 0.38
C THR A 246 2.69 -7.71 1.06
N TYR A 247 1.61 -7.11 0.58
CA TYR A 247 1.14 -5.81 1.08
C TYR A 247 -0.34 -5.58 0.77
N ARG A 248 -0.93 -4.62 1.49
CA ARG A 248 -2.23 -4.03 1.13
C ARG A 248 -2.02 -3.03 0.01
N ASN A 249 -2.54 -3.29 -1.20
CA ASN A 249 -2.55 -2.31 -2.28
C ASN A 249 -3.54 -1.19 -1.95
N VAL A 250 -3.04 0.04 -1.94
CA VAL A 250 -3.82 1.27 -1.69
C VAL A 250 -3.82 2.22 -2.89
N GLY A 251 -3.38 1.73 -4.04
CA GLY A 251 -3.54 2.41 -5.31
C GLY A 251 -4.99 2.48 -5.78
N PRO A 252 -5.21 2.82 -7.07
CA PRO A 252 -6.57 3.01 -7.58
C PRO A 252 -7.46 1.76 -7.55
N ASP A 253 -6.89 0.55 -7.50
CA ASP A 253 -7.60 -0.72 -7.33
C ASP A 253 -7.12 -1.46 -6.09
N TRP A 254 -8.01 -1.61 -5.10
CA TRP A 254 -7.63 -2.10 -3.78
C TRP A 254 -7.64 -3.63 -3.70
N GLY A 255 -6.68 -4.18 -2.96
CA GLY A 255 -6.58 -5.61 -2.71
C GLY A 255 -5.37 -5.98 -1.87
N THR A 256 -5.20 -7.27 -1.64
CA THR A 256 -3.96 -7.85 -1.11
C THR A 256 -3.11 -8.32 -2.29
N CYS A 257 -1.86 -7.87 -2.34
CA CYS A 257 -0.95 -8.13 -3.46
C CYS A 257 0.36 -8.75 -2.97
N ALA A 258 1.09 -9.34 -3.92
CA ALA A 258 2.47 -9.76 -3.78
C ALA A 258 3.33 -9.18 -4.91
N TRP A 259 4.58 -8.89 -4.60
CA TRP A 259 5.61 -8.49 -5.55
C TRP A 259 6.87 -9.33 -5.33
N LEU A 260 7.58 -9.64 -6.41
CA LEU A 260 8.78 -10.47 -6.40
C LEU A 260 9.85 -9.84 -7.29
N GLY A 261 11.05 -9.62 -6.74
CA GLY A 261 12.17 -9.06 -7.50
C GLY A 261 13.41 -8.81 -6.64
N THR A 262 14.35 -8.03 -7.14
CA THR A 262 15.61 -7.68 -6.48
C THR A 262 15.52 -6.38 -5.68
N ALA A 263 16.47 -6.14 -4.78
CA ALA A 263 16.55 -4.86 -4.07
C ALA A 263 16.67 -3.66 -5.03
N ASP A 264 17.43 -3.80 -6.12
CA ASP A 264 17.62 -2.75 -7.12
C ASP A 264 16.32 -2.43 -7.88
N GLU A 265 15.56 -3.47 -8.26
CA GLU A 265 14.24 -3.27 -8.88
C GLU A 265 13.25 -2.60 -7.92
N LEU A 266 13.29 -2.95 -6.63
CA LEU A 266 12.47 -2.31 -5.60
C LEU A 266 12.85 -0.83 -5.40
N MET A 267 14.10 -0.45 -5.65
CA MET A 267 14.58 0.93 -5.61
C MET A 267 14.49 1.68 -6.94
N SER A 268 13.87 1.09 -7.97
CA SER A 268 13.81 1.67 -9.32
C SER A 268 12.86 2.87 -9.47
N GLY A 269 12.40 3.44 -8.36
CA GLY A 269 11.51 4.60 -8.33
C GLY A 269 10.04 4.27 -8.54
N PHE A 270 9.23 5.32 -8.62
CA PHE A 270 7.79 5.23 -8.78
C PHE A 270 7.40 4.57 -10.12
N ARG A 271 6.26 3.86 -10.11
CA ARG A 271 5.57 3.36 -11.31
C ARG A 271 4.11 3.81 -11.25
N VAL A 272 3.49 4.05 -12.39
CA VAL A 272 2.07 4.43 -12.48
C VAL A 272 1.20 3.25 -12.03
N HIS A 273 0.20 3.53 -11.19
CA HIS A 273 -0.80 2.55 -10.76
C HIS A 273 -2.15 2.94 -11.35
N GLY A 274 -2.91 1.97 -11.86
CA GLY A 274 -4.19 2.20 -12.51
C GLY A 274 -5.34 1.40 -11.91
N ARG A 275 -6.55 1.78 -12.35
CA ARG A 275 -7.75 0.95 -12.29
C ARG A 275 -8.40 1.00 -13.66
N ALA A 276 -8.47 -0.15 -14.30
CA ALA A 276 -9.09 -0.40 -15.60
C ALA A 276 -9.45 -1.89 -15.65
N VAL A 277 -10.46 -2.27 -14.86
CA VAL A 277 -10.72 -3.68 -14.52
C VAL A 277 -11.68 -4.37 -15.47
N ASP A 278 -12.41 -3.58 -16.27
CA ASP A 278 -13.28 -4.10 -17.30
C ASP A 278 -12.42 -4.48 -18.52
N PRO A 279 -12.37 -5.77 -18.92
CA PRO A 279 -11.57 -6.17 -20.07
C PRO A 279 -12.03 -5.53 -21.39
N ALA A 280 -13.25 -4.98 -21.43
CA ALA A 280 -13.76 -4.24 -22.57
C ALA A 280 -13.48 -2.72 -22.50
N ASN A 281 -12.86 -2.20 -21.43
CA ASN A 281 -12.62 -0.77 -21.25
C ASN A 281 -11.36 -0.49 -20.38
N PRO A 282 -10.35 0.23 -20.90
CA PRO A 282 -10.33 0.94 -22.18
C PRO A 282 -10.07 0.05 -23.39
N ILE A 283 -10.45 0.55 -24.57
CA ILE A 283 -10.13 -0.05 -25.86
C ILE A 283 -9.02 0.78 -26.53
N PHE A 284 -7.98 0.10 -27.01
CA PHE A 284 -6.90 0.73 -27.76
C PHE A 284 -7.22 0.73 -29.26
N THR A 285 -7.27 1.92 -29.86
CA THR A 285 -7.57 2.14 -31.28
C THR A 285 -6.45 2.93 -31.95
N PRO A 286 -6.41 3.02 -33.29
CA PRO A 286 -5.46 3.92 -33.98
C PRO A 286 -5.60 5.40 -33.59
N GLU A 287 -6.76 5.82 -33.05
CA GLU A 287 -6.96 7.20 -32.59
C GLU A 287 -6.39 7.46 -31.18
N GLY A 288 -6.27 6.42 -30.36
CA GLY A 288 -5.83 6.48 -28.97
C GLY A 288 -6.48 5.43 -28.06
N MET A 289 -6.27 5.57 -26.76
CA MET A 289 -6.96 4.81 -25.71
C MET A 289 -8.36 5.40 -25.51
N HIS A 290 -9.37 4.69 -26.01
CA HIS A 290 -10.79 5.07 -25.90
C HIS A 290 -11.36 4.52 -24.59
N VAL A 291 -11.93 5.41 -23.79
CA VAL A 291 -12.66 5.09 -22.56
C VAL A 291 -14.13 5.37 -22.82
N SER A 292 -14.97 4.34 -22.69
CA SER A 292 -16.42 4.45 -22.85
C SER A 292 -17.12 3.62 -21.77
N ASN A 293 -17.83 4.29 -20.87
CA ASN A 293 -18.56 3.63 -19.80
C ASN A 293 -19.77 4.44 -19.34
N GLU A 294 -20.81 3.73 -18.89
CA GLU A 294 -21.90 4.31 -18.11
C GLU A 294 -21.45 4.67 -16.69
N ALA A 295 -22.26 5.47 -15.99
CA ALA A 295 -22.00 5.78 -14.58
C ALA A 295 -22.10 4.52 -13.70
N GLY A 296 -21.12 4.34 -12.81
CA GLY A 296 -21.09 3.23 -11.87
C GLY A 296 -19.68 2.83 -11.43
N LYS A 297 -19.59 1.65 -10.80
CA LYS A 297 -18.36 1.19 -10.14
C LYS A 297 -17.53 0.22 -10.97
N LEU A 298 -18.07 -0.34 -12.05
CA LEU A 298 -17.49 -1.53 -12.69
C LEU A 298 -16.45 -1.18 -13.76
N SER A 299 -16.77 -0.25 -14.65
CA SER A 299 -15.95 0.04 -15.85
C SER A 299 -15.16 1.36 -15.71
N VAL A 300 -14.71 1.66 -14.49
CA VAL A 300 -13.99 2.91 -14.21
C VAL A 300 -12.55 2.83 -14.70
N VAL A 301 -12.11 3.86 -15.42
CA VAL A 301 -10.71 4.03 -15.85
C VAL A 301 -10.07 5.25 -15.19
N ARG A 302 -8.99 5.03 -14.43
CA ARG A 302 -8.20 6.10 -13.80
C ARG A 302 -6.78 5.66 -13.46
N TYR A 303 -5.86 6.60 -13.41
CA TYR A 303 -4.44 6.34 -13.14
C TYR A 303 -3.88 7.35 -12.13
N ALA A 304 -3.17 6.81 -11.14
CA ALA A 304 -2.37 7.57 -10.19
C ALA A 304 -0.94 7.72 -10.74
N LEU A 305 -0.54 8.96 -10.98
CA LEU A 305 0.82 9.32 -11.34
C LEU A 305 1.61 9.68 -10.08
N ARG A 306 2.91 9.93 -10.25
CA ARG A 306 3.77 10.32 -9.14
C ARG A 306 3.24 11.62 -8.50
N PRO A 307 2.93 11.64 -7.19
CA PRO A 307 2.56 12.88 -6.51
C PRO A 307 3.75 13.82 -6.34
N MET A 308 3.49 15.08 -5.96
CA MET A 308 4.53 15.96 -5.43
C MET A 308 4.69 15.69 -3.93
N THR A 309 5.91 15.38 -3.48
CA THR A 309 6.19 15.14 -2.06
C THR A 309 6.25 16.46 -1.28
N ASP A 310 6.91 17.49 -1.80
CA ASP A 310 6.87 18.84 -1.20
C ASP A 310 6.44 19.93 -2.19
N PRO A 311 5.13 20.20 -2.31
CA PRO A 311 4.62 21.22 -3.24
C PRO A 311 5.15 22.62 -2.98
N ARG A 312 5.71 22.93 -1.79
CA ARG A 312 6.28 24.26 -1.52
C ARG A 312 7.52 24.56 -2.35
N THR A 313 8.28 23.52 -2.71
CA THR A 313 9.55 23.65 -3.44
C THR A 313 9.52 22.96 -4.79
N ALA A 314 8.57 22.04 -5.01
CA ALA A 314 8.45 21.32 -6.27
C ALA A 314 7.89 22.21 -7.39
N THR A 315 8.29 21.87 -8.62
CA THR A 315 7.57 22.26 -9.84
C THR A 315 7.09 21.00 -10.54
N ALA A 316 5.95 21.11 -11.24
CA ALA A 316 5.42 20.00 -12.01
C ALA A 316 4.77 20.47 -13.31
N ARG A 317 4.89 19.67 -14.36
CA ARG A 317 4.20 19.86 -15.64
C ARG A 317 3.48 18.57 -16.01
N LEU A 318 2.15 18.61 -16.03
CA LEU A 318 1.27 17.55 -16.51
C LEU A 318 0.68 17.98 -17.85
N GLU A 319 0.89 17.19 -18.90
CA GLU A 319 0.35 17.48 -20.23
C GLU A 319 -0.38 16.26 -20.79
N ALA A 320 -1.53 16.48 -21.42
CA ALA A 320 -2.30 15.44 -22.09
C ALA A 320 -2.82 15.91 -23.45
N GLU A 321 -2.92 14.98 -24.40
CA GLU A 321 -3.70 15.16 -25.63
C GLU A 321 -4.94 14.28 -25.57
N ILE A 322 -6.11 14.91 -25.57
CA ILE A 322 -7.38 14.25 -25.30
C ILE A 322 -8.52 14.85 -26.13
N ARG A 323 -9.45 14.00 -26.57
CA ARG A 323 -10.79 14.37 -27.03
C ARG A 323 -11.81 13.87 -26.01
N VAL A 324 -12.75 14.72 -25.60
CA VAL A 324 -13.88 14.34 -24.74
C VAL A 324 -15.16 14.51 -25.55
N ASP A 325 -15.91 13.43 -25.69
CA ASP A 325 -17.14 13.37 -26.47
C ASP A 325 -18.36 13.45 -25.54
N ALA A 326 -18.27 12.84 -24.35
CA ALA A 326 -19.21 13.00 -23.24
C ALA A 326 -18.50 12.77 -21.90
N ALA A 327 -18.93 13.46 -20.84
CA ALA A 327 -18.47 13.18 -19.49
C ALA A 327 -19.44 13.74 -18.44
N ASP A 328 -19.71 12.95 -17.41
CA ASP A 328 -20.28 13.44 -16.16
C ASP A 328 -19.21 14.15 -15.31
N LYS A 329 -19.63 14.73 -14.18
CA LYS A 329 -18.75 15.51 -13.27
C LYS A 329 -17.51 14.74 -12.80
N ASN A 330 -17.58 13.41 -12.71
CA ASN A 330 -16.49 12.53 -12.31
C ASN A 330 -16.07 11.56 -13.43
N GLY A 331 -16.46 11.82 -14.68
CA GLY A 331 -16.14 10.95 -15.82
C GLY A 331 -14.70 11.10 -16.29
N CYS A 332 -14.26 12.33 -16.53
CA CYS A 332 -12.96 12.61 -17.14
C CYS A 332 -12.27 13.80 -16.45
N GLY A 333 -11.00 13.63 -16.08
CA GLY A 333 -10.26 14.62 -15.32
C GLY A 333 -8.74 14.55 -15.48
N LEU A 334 -8.08 15.68 -15.21
CA LEU A 334 -6.65 15.78 -14.90
C LEU A 334 -6.51 16.32 -13.48
N ARG A 335 -5.59 15.80 -12.68
CA ARG A 335 -5.28 16.35 -11.34
C ARG A 335 -3.85 16.85 -11.30
N LEU A 336 -3.69 18.15 -11.08
CA LEU A 336 -2.44 18.78 -10.64
C LEU A 336 -2.81 20.01 -9.81
N GLY A 337 -2.44 20.01 -8.53
CA GLY A 337 -2.85 21.00 -7.53
C GLY A 337 -4.32 20.89 -7.11
N THR A 338 -5.23 20.71 -8.07
CA THR A 338 -6.64 20.35 -7.86
C THR A 338 -7.12 19.46 -9.01
N TRP A 339 -8.33 18.93 -8.92
CA TRP A 339 -8.99 18.31 -10.06
C TRP A 339 -9.40 19.36 -11.08
N TRP A 340 -9.14 19.08 -12.34
CA TRP A 340 -9.69 19.79 -13.48
C TRP A 340 -10.59 18.82 -14.22
N ARG A 341 -11.90 19.08 -14.18
CA ARG A 341 -12.92 18.22 -14.81
C ARG A 341 -13.08 18.60 -16.27
N LEU A 342 -13.02 17.62 -17.16
CA LEU A 342 -13.11 17.84 -18.60
C LEU A 342 -14.51 17.46 -19.09
N TYR A 343 -15.06 18.33 -19.92
CA TYR A 343 -16.30 18.15 -20.66
C TYR A 343 -16.03 18.39 -22.15
N PRO A 344 -16.97 18.08 -23.05
CA PRO A 344 -16.75 18.26 -24.48
C PRO A 344 -16.39 19.69 -24.89
N ASP A 345 -16.96 20.69 -24.22
CA ASP A 345 -16.87 22.11 -24.59
C ASP A 345 -16.09 22.98 -23.57
N ARG A 346 -15.63 22.41 -22.46
CA ARG A 346 -14.97 23.16 -21.37
C ARG A 346 -14.18 22.30 -20.40
N MET A 347 -13.29 22.93 -19.65
CA MET A 347 -12.64 22.39 -18.46
C MET A 347 -12.99 23.23 -17.24
N VAL A 348 -13.20 22.61 -16.07
CA VAL A 348 -13.59 23.31 -14.83
C VAL A 348 -12.66 22.89 -13.68
N PRO A 349 -11.94 23.83 -13.03
CA PRO A 349 -11.16 23.51 -11.85
C PRO A 349 -12.05 23.27 -10.62
N ASP A 350 -11.67 22.31 -9.79
CA ASP A 350 -12.31 21.98 -8.52
C ASP A 350 -11.81 22.90 -7.41
N VAL A 351 -12.13 24.17 -7.52
CA VAL A 351 -11.87 25.20 -6.52
C VAL A 351 -13.14 26.03 -6.32
N GLU A 352 -13.23 26.68 -5.17
CA GLU A 352 -14.28 27.67 -4.94
C GLU A 352 -14.24 28.74 -6.03
N ASP A 353 -15.41 29.07 -6.60
CA ASP A 353 -15.57 30.00 -7.72
C ASP A 353 -14.77 29.67 -9.00
N GLY A 354 -14.38 28.40 -9.18
CA GLY A 354 -13.66 27.91 -10.36
C GLY A 354 -14.39 28.22 -11.67
N GLN A 355 -13.82 29.11 -12.48
CA GLN A 355 -14.42 29.52 -13.75
C GLN A 355 -14.19 28.48 -14.84
N PRO A 356 -15.23 28.10 -15.61
CA PRO A 356 -15.06 27.24 -16.77
C PRO A 356 -14.15 27.87 -17.84
N VAL A 357 -13.23 27.08 -18.37
CA VAL A 357 -12.36 27.45 -19.48
C VAL A 357 -12.85 26.73 -20.74
N PRO A 358 -13.23 27.45 -21.81
CA PRO A 358 -13.73 26.82 -23.04
C PRO A 358 -12.72 25.87 -23.68
N LEU A 359 -13.21 24.73 -24.19
CA LEU A 359 -12.46 23.79 -25.02
C LEU A 359 -13.17 23.67 -26.38
N PRO A 360 -12.46 23.73 -27.51
CA PRO A 360 -13.02 23.37 -28.80
C PRO A 360 -13.56 21.92 -28.81
N PRO A 361 -14.87 21.70 -29.01
CA PRO A 361 -15.47 20.37 -28.98
C PRO A 361 -15.18 19.55 -30.24
N GLY A 362 -15.33 18.23 -30.15
CA GLY A 362 -15.23 17.30 -31.30
C GLY A 362 -13.82 17.15 -31.90
N ARG A 363 -12.78 17.58 -31.17
CA ARG A 363 -11.37 17.43 -31.58
C ARG A 363 -10.47 17.12 -30.40
N PHE A 364 -9.25 16.67 -30.71
CA PHE A 364 -8.20 16.58 -29.71
C PHE A 364 -7.74 17.98 -29.30
N ASN A 365 -7.59 18.16 -27.99
CA ASN A 365 -7.03 19.33 -27.34
C ASN A 365 -5.76 18.92 -26.61
N THR A 366 -4.71 19.75 -26.72
CA THR A 366 -3.52 19.62 -25.86
C THR A 366 -3.75 20.47 -24.62
N ILE A 367 -3.81 19.84 -23.45
CA ILE A 367 -4.02 20.48 -22.16
C ILE A 367 -2.73 20.35 -21.36
N ARG A 368 -2.18 21.48 -20.91
CA ARG A 368 -0.98 21.52 -20.08
C ARG A 368 -1.26 22.28 -18.78
N LEU A 369 -1.03 21.60 -17.66
CA LEU A 369 -1.05 22.16 -16.32
C LEU A 369 0.38 22.31 -15.82
N GLU A 370 0.75 23.50 -15.37
CA GLU A 370 2.06 23.79 -14.79
C GLU A 370 1.89 24.28 -13.36
N TYR A 371 2.48 23.58 -12.41
CA TYR A 371 2.49 23.93 -11.00
C TYR A 371 3.84 24.52 -10.59
N ALA A 372 3.78 25.66 -9.88
CA ALA A 372 4.91 26.20 -9.14
C ALA A 372 4.41 27.05 -7.96
N ALA A 373 4.97 26.82 -6.77
CA ALA A 373 4.80 27.67 -5.59
C ALA A 373 3.33 28.05 -5.27
N GLY A 374 2.42 27.06 -5.24
CA GLY A 374 1.01 27.29 -4.91
C GLY A 374 0.16 27.85 -6.06
N LYS A 375 0.66 27.82 -7.30
CA LYS A 375 -0.08 28.26 -8.49
C LYS A 375 -0.15 27.14 -9.50
N VAL A 376 -1.28 27.04 -10.18
CA VAL A 376 -1.46 26.16 -11.35
C VAL A 376 -1.83 27.02 -12.55
N MET A 377 -0.97 27.04 -13.57
CA MET A 377 -1.23 27.68 -14.85
C MET A 377 -1.80 26.64 -15.83
N LEU A 378 -2.91 26.99 -16.47
CA LEU A 378 -3.54 26.18 -17.52
C LEU A 378 -3.22 26.75 -18.89
N HIS A 379 -2.66 25.90 -19.76
CA HIS A 379 -2.61 26.13 -21.18
C HIS A 379 -3.50 25.15 -21.95
N VAL A 380 -4.25 25.66 -22.92
CA VAL A 380 -5.02 24.86 -23.88
C VAL A 380 -4.50 25.18 -25.28
N ASN A 381 -4.11 24.14 -26.03
CA ASN A 381 -3.59 24.26 -27.39
C ASN A 381 -2.45 25.29 -27.53
N ASN A 382 -1.56 25.32 -26.53
CA ASN A 382 -0.42 26.24 -26.36
C ASN A 382 -0.75 27.68 -25.95
N GLU A 383 -2.02 28.04 -25.79
CA GLU A 383 -2.44 29.35 -25.29
C GLU A 383 -2.61 29.31 -23.77
N LEU A 384 -2.08 30.30 -23.04
CA LEU A 384 -2.33 30.45 -21.61
C LEU A 384 -3.76 30.93 -21.40
N CYS A 385 -4.58 30.15 -20.68
CA CYS A 385 -6.00 30.45 -20.49
C CYS A 385 -6.30 31.05 -19.12
N THR A 386 -5.78 30.45 -18.05
CA THR A 386 -6.03 30.91 -16.68
C THR A 386 -4.93 30.48 -15.71
N GLU A 387 -4.89 31.12 -14.56
CA GLU A 387 -4.07 30.78 -13.40
C GLU A 387 -4.99 30.68 -12.18
N ILE A 388 -4.81 29.63 -11.39
CA ILE A 388 -5.49 29.47 -10.09
C ILE A 388 -4.47 29.34 -8.96
N ASN A 389 -4.86 29.77 -7.76
CA ASN A 389 -4.10 29.54 -6.55
C ASN A 389 -4.58 28.24 -5.89
N VAL A 390 -3.63 27.47 -5.36
CA VAL A 390 -3.86 26.27 -4.56
C VAL A 390 -2.98 26.32 -3.31
N PRO A 391 -3.37 25.70 -2.19
CA PRO A 391 -2.55 25.70 -0.99
C PRO A 391 -1.18 25.04 -1.24
N ALA A 392 -0.09 25.80 -1.15
CA ALA A 392 1.26 25.31 -1.43
C ALA A 392 1.78 24.29 -0.39
N ASP A 393 1.12 24.20 0.76
CA ASP A 393 1.51 23.35 1.89
C ASP A 393 0.32 22.54 2.41
N HIS A 394 -0.26 21.72 1.54
CA HIS A 394 -1.44 20.93 1.90
C HIS A 394 -1.45 19.59 1.17
N ALA A 395 -1.99 18.56 1.82
CA ALA A 395 -2.08 17.21 1.25
C ALA A 395 -2.84 17.16 -0.07
N GLU A 396 -3.91 17.94 -0.24
CA GLU A 396 -4.76 17.92 -1.45
C GLU A 396 -4.06 18.40 -2.72
N THR A 397 -2.98 19.20 -2.60
CA THR A 397 -2.21 19.73 -3.74
C THR A 397 -1.27 18.69 -4.36
N ARG A 398 -0.97 17.63 -3.61
CA ARG A 398 0.10 16.67 -3.91
C ARG A 398 -0.26 15.60 -4.96
N PRO A 399 -1.45 14.98 -4.94
CA PRO A 399 -1.77 13.89 -5.88
C PRO A 399 -1.78 14.38 -7.32
N VAL A 400 -1.22 13.56 -8.21
CA VAL A 400 -1.26 13.78 -9.67
C VAL A 400 -1.96 12.59 -10.31
N MET A 401 -2.97 12.83 -11.14
CA MET A 401 -3.83 11.77 -11.70
C MET A 401 -4.40 12.15 -13.05
N PHE A 402 -4.89 11.15 -13.80
CA PHE A 402 -5.80 11.36 -14.92
C PHE A 402 -6.85 10.24 -15.03
N GLY A 403 -7.92 10.48 -15.79
CA GLY A 403 -9.10 9.63 -15.86
C GLY A 403 -10.18 10.08 -14.87
N ALA A 404 -11.02 9.16 -14.39
CA ALA A 404 -12.16 9.48 -13.53
C ALA A 404 -11.74 10.12 -12.17
N PRO A 405 -12.17 11.37 -11.85
CA PRO A 405 -11.93 11.98 -10.54
C PRO A 405 -12.43 11.15 -9.35
N TYR A 406 -13.64 10.61 -9.47
CA TYR A 406 -14.29 9.81 -8.44
C TYR A 406 -14.79 8.49 -9.03
N PRO A 407 -14.51 7.32 -8.41
CA PRO A 407 -14.68 6.04 -9.07
C PRO A 407 -16.00 5.34 -8.73
N PHE A 408 -17.00 6.04 -8.20
CA PHE A 408 -18.20 5.40 -7.66
C PHE A 408 -19.53 5.91 -8.23
N GLU A 409 -19.61 7.18 -8.61
CA GLU A 409 -20.84 7.82 -9.08
C GLU A 409 -20.54 9.01 -10.00
N ASP A 410 -21.53 9.37 -10.82
CA ASP A 410 -21.48 10.48 -11.79
C ASP A 410 -20.20 10.46 -12.63
N ASN A 411 -19.82 9.27 -13.09
CA ASN A 411 -18.55 8.98 -13.73
C ASN A 411 -18.70 8.32 -15.11
N MET A 412 -19.83 8.54 -15.77
CA MET A 412 -19.96 8.24 -17.20
C MET A 412 -18.91 9.03 -17.98
N ALA A 413 -18.25 8.38 -18.93
CA ALA A 413 -17.26 8.99 -19.79
C ALA A 413 -17.31 8.39 -21.20
N ASP A 414 -17.12 9.24 -22.20
CA ASP A 414 -16.74 8.89 -23.56
C ASP A 414 -15.61 9.85 -23.99
N CYS A 415 -14.38 9.34 -23.99
CA CYS A 415 -13.19 10.14 -24.29
C CYS A 415 -12.05 9.30 -24.86
N THR A 416 -11.18 9.94 -25.65
CA THR A 416 -9.99 9.30 -26.23
C THR A 416 -8.72 10.01 -25.82
N TRP A 417 -7.80 9.28 -25.20
CA TRP A 417 -6.48 9.76 -24.77
C TRP A 417 -5.41 9.32 -25.75
N ARG A 418 -4.57 10.26 -26.22
CA ARG A 418 -3.45 9.95 -27.13
C ARG A 418 -2.11 9.86 -26.42
N ARG A 419 -1.85 10.82 -25.54
CA ARG A 419 -0.60 10.92 -24.79
C ARG A 419 -0.83 11.62 -23.47
N VAL A 420 -0.04 11.25 -22.47
CA VAL A 420 0.06 11.92 -21.18
C VAL A 420 1.53 11.95 -20.79
N SER A 421 2.01 13.10 -20.31
CA SER A 421 3.35 13.22 -19.75
C SER A 421 3.35 13.99 -18.44
N LEU A 422 4.26 13.60 -17.55
CA LEU A 422 4.47 14.22 -16.26
C LEU A 422 5.96 14.45 -16.05
N ASN A 423 6.32 15.68 -15.73
CA ASN A 423 7.65 16.03 -15.25
C ASN A 423 7.53 16.70 -13.89
N ILE A 424 8.32 16.27 -12.90
CA ILE A 424 8.38 16.87 -11.56
C ILE A 424 9.84 17.10 -11.20
N ILE A 425 10.14 18.29 -10.69
CA ILE A 425 11.44 18.63 -10.09
C ILE A 425 11.19 18.88 -8.60
N GLU A 426 11.91 18.18 -7.74
CA GLU A 426 11.78 18.27 -6.28
C GLU A 426 13.13 18.59 -5.63
N PRO A 427 13.52 19.88 -5.57
CA PRO A 427 14.83 20.28 -5.06
C PRO A 427 15.06 19.85 -3.61
N ALA A 428 14.03 19.87 -2.77
CA ALA A 428 14.11 19.44 -1.37
C ALA A 428 14.51 17.97 -1.19
N TYR A 429 14.28 17.13 -2.21
CA TYR A 429 14.62 15.71 -2.23
C TYR A 429 15.72 15.39 -3.25
N ARG A 430 16.31 16.39 -3.92
CA ARG A 430 17.28 16.24 -5.00
C ARG A 430 16.83 15.22 -6.05
N ARG A 431 15.56 15.29 -6.43
CA ARG A 431 14.89 14.29 -7.26
C ARG A 431 14.24 14.94 -8.47
N GLU A 432 14.38 14.29 -9.61
CA GLU A 432 13.64 14.59 -10.83
C GLU A 432 12.88 13.34 -11.26
N TYR A 433 11.66 13.52 -11.77
CA TYR A 433 10.85 12.44 -12.30
C TYR A 433 10.29 12.86 -13.65
N ALA A 434 10.45 11.99 -14.64
CA ALA A 434 9.87 12.15 -15.96
C ALA A 434 9.15 10.86 -16.35
N TRP A 435 7.92 10.99 -16.83
CA TRP A 435 7.13 9.90 -17.34
C TRP A 435 6.39 10.37 -18.59
N ASN A 436 6.43 9.55 -19.63
CA ASN A 436 5.77 9.81 -20.90
C ASN A 436 5.07 8.54 -21.32
N TRP A 437 3.82 8.67 -21.74
CA TRP A 437 3.00 7.58 -22.23
C TRP A 437 2.26 8.04 -23.48
N ASN A 438 2.17 7.15 -24.45
CA ASN A 438 1.34 7.27 -25.63
C ASN A 438 0.43 6.04 -25.71
N ALA A 439 -0.72 6.16 -26.36
CA ALA A 439 -1.66 5.05 -26.52
C ALA A 439 -1.04 3.80 -27.19
N GLY A 440 0.00 3.97 -28.01
CA GLY A 440 0.73 2.85 -28.61
C GLY A 440 1.54 2.02 -27.63
N ASP A 441 1.80 2.53 -26.42
CA ASP A 441 2.56 1.84 -25.36
C ASP A 441 1.70 0.83 -24.59
N GLY A 442 0.39 0.75 -24.86
CA GLY A 442 -0.56 -0.06 -24.11
C GLY A 442 -1.05 0.65 -22.84
N LEU A 443 -1.34 -0.12 -21.77
CA LEU A 443 -1.88 0.45 -20.54
C LEU A 443 -0.86 1.41 -19.85
N PRO A 444 -1.28 2.58 -19.36
CA PRO A 444 -0.41 3.50 -18.62
C PRO A 444 0.30 2.87 -17.41
N ASP A 445 -0.31 1.86 -16.79
CA ASP A 445 0.22 1.12 -15.65
C ASP A 445 0.74 -0.28 -16.03
N GLN A 446 1.13 -0.50 -17.30
CA GLN A 446 1.58 -1.82 -17.79
C GLN A 446 2.62 -2.49 -16.88
N TRP A 447 3.54 -1.72 -16.30
CA TRP A 447 4.51 -2.27 -15.34
C TRP A 447 3.82 -2.97 -14.14
N VAL A 448 2.79 -2.36 -13.55
CA VAL A 448 2.00 -2.97 -12.47
C VAL A 448 1.30 -4.22 -12.98
N GLN A 449 0.74 -4.15 -14.19
CA GLN A 449 0.08 -5.29 -14.84
C GLN A 449 1.03 -6.48 -14.97
N ASP A 450 2.32 -6.25 -15.22
CA ASP A 450 3.31 -7.29 -15.48
C ASP A 450 4.03 -7.80 -14.21
N HIS A 451 4.12 -7.00 -13.15
CA HIS A 451 5.03 -7.28 -12.03
C HIS A 451 4.34 -7.49 -10.67
N ILE A 452 3.04 -7.24 -10.56
CA ILE A 452 2.30 -7.38 -9.30
C ILE A 452 1.28 -8.51 -9.43
N LEU A 453 1.32 -9.43 -8.47
CA LEU A 453 0.35 -10.51 -8.33
C LEU A 453 -0.77 -10.06 -7.38
N GLU A 454 -2.01 -10.03 -7.86
CA GLU A 454 -3.17 -9.87 -6.99
C GLU A 454 -3.49 -11.19 -6.29
N LEU A 455 -3.31 -11.24 -4.97
CA LEU A 455 -3.66 -12.42 -4.17
C LEU A 455 -5.15 -12.46 -3.86
N ARG A 456 -5.76 -11.30 -3.58
CA ARG A 456 -7.20 -11.18 -3.31
C ARG A 456 -7.66 -9.74 -3.48
N ASN A 457 -8.57 -9.50 -4.42
CA ASN A 457 -9.16 -8.20 -4.64
C ASN A 457 -10.05 -7.78 -3.46
N ALA A 458 -10.06 -6.50 -3.09
CA ALA A 458 -10.90 -5.94 -2.03
C ALA A 458 -11.48 -4.56 -2.41
N ARG A 459 -11.67 -4.28 -3.71
CA ARG A 459 -12.00 -2.95 -4.24
C ARG A 459 -13.34 -2.36 -3.75
N HIS A 460 -14.20 -3.19 -3.20
CA HIS A 460 -15.49 -2.80 -2.67
C HIS A 460 -15.52 -2.72 -1.14
N ALA A 461 -14.49 -3.23 -0.46
CA ALA A 461 -14.35 -3.15 0.99
C ALA A 461 -13.97 -1.75 1.43
N ALA A 462 -14.29 -1.41 2.68
CA ALA A 462 -13.75 -0.22 3.30
C ALA A 462 -12.23 -0.32 3.41
N ALA A 463 -11.53 0.81 3.22
CA ALA A 463 -10.07 0.89 3.16
C ALA A 463 -9.30 0.16 4.30
N PRO A 464 -9.76 0.12 5.57
CA PRO A 464 -9.04 -0.60 6.62
C PRO A 464 -9.38 -2.10 6.73
N ASP A 465 -10.41 -2.59 6.04
CA ASP A 465 -10.99 -3.92 6.26
C ASP A 465 -10.32 -5.04 5.47
N PHE A 466 -9.17 -4.77 4.85
CA PHE A 466 -8.40 -5.80 4.15
C PHE A 466 -6.89 -5.61 4.28
N GLY A 467 -6.15 -6.63 3.83
CA GLY A 467 -4.69 -6.61 3.77
C GLY A 467 -4.06 -7.03 5.08
N TYR A 468 -2.96 -6.35 5.47
CA TYR A 468 -2.11 -6.71 6.60
C TYR A 468 -1.75 -8.21 6.55
N SER A 469 -0.82 -8.52 5.67
CA SER A 469 -0.42 -9.89 5.41
C SER A 469 0.70 -10.38 6.33
N GLY A 470 0.79 -11.69 6.50
CA GLY A 470 2.01 -12.41 6.77
C GLY A 470 2.13 -13.60 5.81
N TRP A 471 3.34 -14.05 5.51
CA TRP A 471 3.54 -15.20 4.63
C TRP A 471 4.66 -16.13 5.09
N THR A 472 4.61 -17.37 4.62
CA THR A 472 5.63 -18.40 4.83
C THR A 472 5.72 -19.34 3.62
N GLU A 473 6.88 -19.95 3.42
CA GLU A 473 7.12 -20.97 2.38
C GLU A 473 6.77 -22.37 2.90
N LEU A 474 6.24 -23.22 2.00
CA LEU A 474 5.84 -24.61 2.23
C LEU A 474 6.87 -25.57 1.63
N ASP A 475 6.87 -26.84 2.07
CA ASP A 475 7.84 -27.86 1.59
C ASP A 475 7.70 -28.19 0.10
N ASP A 476 6.52 -27.97 -0.48
CA ASP A 476 6.24 -28.19 -1.90
C ASP A 476 6.63 -26.98 -2.78
N GLY A 477 7.32 -25.98 -2.22
CA GLY A 477 7.77 -24.78 -2.92
C GLY A 477 6.66 -23.73 -3.13
N LYS A 478 5.45 -23.96 -2.60
CA LYS A 478 4.39 -22.94 -2.56
C LYS A 478 4.63 -21.97 -1.40
N PHE A 479 3.99 -20.82 -1.49
CA PHE A 479 3.86 -19.85 -0.41
C PHE A 479 2.43 -19.86 0.11
N PHE A 480 2.29 -19.67 1.41
CA PHE A 480 1.00 -19.40 2.05
C PHE A 480 1.01 -18.00 2.65
N CYS A 481 0.09 -17.14 2.20
CA CYS A 481 -0.09 -15.78 2.72
C CYS A 481 -1.41 -15.70 3.48
N ALA A 482 -1.34 -15.33 4.76
CA ALA A 482 -2.50 -15.02 5.60
C ALA A 482 -2.72 -13.50 5.63
N TYR A 483 -3.96 -13.05 5.49
CA TYR A 483 -4.36 -11.64 5.50
C TYR A 483 -5.79 -11.52 6.04
N HIS A 484 -6.21 -10.32 6.45
CA HIS A 484 -7.63 -10.09 6.75
C HIS A 484 -8.36 -9.53 5.54
N HIS A 485 -9.66 -9.77 5.49
CA HIS A 485 -10.48 -9.46 4.33
C HIS A 485 -11.90 -9.05 4.73
N GLY A 486 -12.40 -8.01 4.08
CA GLY A 486 -13.77 -7.52 4.18
C GLY A 486 -14.51 -7.91 2.91
N ASP A 487 -15.55 -8.71 3.05
CA ASP A 487 -16.32 -9.24 1.92
C ASP A 487 -17.49 -8.32 1.60
N ALA A 488 -17.21 -7.23 0.90
CA ALA A 488 -18.20 -6.19 0.64
C ALA A 488 -19.40 -6.61 -0.22
N LEU A 489 -19.38 -7.83 -0.77
CA LEU A 489 -20.50 -8.40 -1.51
C LEU A 489 -21.34 -9.35 -0.64
N ALA A 490 -20.85 -9.75 0.53
CA ALA A 490 -21.60 -10.59 1.45
C ALA A 490 -22.66 -9.79 2.22
N ALA A 491 -23.78 -10.44 2.49
CA ALA A 491 -24.91 -9.80 3.18
C ALA A 491 -24.61 -9.45 4.66
N ASP A 492 -23.64 -10.12 5.26
CA ASP A 492 -23.19 -9.94 6.64
C ASP A 492 -22.03 -8.93 6.79
N TYR A 493 -21.60 -8.28 5.70
CA TYR A 493 -20.53 -7.29 5.76
C TYR A 493 -21.03 -5.92 6.24
N GLU A 494 -20.45 -5.49 7.35
CA GLU A 494 -20.56 -4.14 7.89
C GLU A 494 -19.17 -3.50 7.96
N ALA A 495 -19.00 -2.37 7.27
CA ALA A 495 -17.74 -1.66 7.20
C ALA A 495 -17.21 -1.29 8.58
N LEU A 496 -15.91 -1.52 8.82
CA LEU A 496 -15.18 -1.30 10.08
C LEU A 496 -15.58 -2.22 11.25
N LEU A 497 -16.61 -3.06 11.05
CA LEU A 497 -17.20 -3.91 12.09
C LEU A 497 -17.09 -5.41 11.75
N SER A 498 -16.89 -5.73 10.49
CA SER A 498 -16.67 -7.09 10.01
C SER A 498 -15.41 -7.19 9.15
N ALA A 499 -14.55 -8.14 9.51
CA ALA A 499 -13.44 -8.62 8.71
C ALA A 499 -13.10 -10.04 9.19
N PHE A 500 -12.63 -10.88 8.28
CA PHE A 500 -12.28 -12.26 8.59
C PHE A 500 -10.85 -12.56 8.15
N VAL A 501 -10.24 -13.60 8.71
CA VAL A 501 -8.89 -14.02 8.34
C VAL A 501 -8.98 -15.06 7.23
N ALA A 502 -8.25 -14.81 6.15
CA ALA A 502 -8.16 -15.67 4.98
C ALA A 502 -6.70 -16.05 4.69
N GLY A 503 -6.52 -17.08 3.88
CA GLY A 503 -5.24 -17.51 3.35
C GLY A 503 -5.28 -17.69 1.83
N THR A 504 -4.16 -17.41 1.16
CA THR A 504 -3.96 -17.69 -0.26
C THR A 504 -2.68 -18.51 -0.48
N TRP A 505 -2.78 -19.58 -1.28
CA TRP A 505 -1.62 -20.31 -1.78
C TRP A 505 -1.16 -19.77 -3.13
N PHE A 506 0.14 -19.47 -3.25
CA PHE A 506 0.75 -19.00 -4.50
C PHE A 506 2.13 -19.59 -4.75
N THR A 507 2.61 -19.47 -5.98
CA THR A 507 3.88 -19.99 -6.48
C THR A 507 4.61 -18.90 -7.23
N LEU A 508 5.87 -19.16 -7.57
CA LEU A 508 6.65 -18.25 -8.42
C LEU A 508 6.08 -18.14 -9.84
N ASP A 509 5.40 -19.17 -10.33
CA ASP A 509 4.82 -19.18 -11.67
C ASP A 509 3.58 -18.28 -11.78
N ASP A 510 2.85 -18.05 -10.68
CA ASP A 510 1.68 -17.17 -10.67
C ASP A 510 2.04 -15.69 -10.94
N PHE A 511 3.32 -15.30 -10.81
CA PHE A 511 3.79 -13.96 -11.16
C PHE A 511 3.92 -13.75 -12.68
N ARG A 512 3.93 -14.83 -13.47
CA ARG A 512 4.01 -14.73 -14.93
C ARG A 512 2.60 -14.49 -15.48
N GLN A 513 2.46 -13.53 -16.40
CA GLN A 513 1.25 -13.46 -17.20
C GLN A 513 1.15 -14.74 -18.05
N GLY A 514 -0.02 -15.40 -17.98
CA GLY A 514 -0.32 -16.60 -18.77
C GLY A 514 -0.59 -16.31 -20.24
#